data_AF-A0A3D4M7Y0-F1
#
_entry.id   AF-A0A3D4M7Y0-F1
#
_cell.length_a   1.000
_cell.length_b   1.000
_cell.length_c   1.000
_cell.angle_alpha   90.00
_cell.angle_beta   90.00
_cell.angle_gamma   90.00
#
_symmetry.space_group_name_H-M   'P 1'
#
loop_
_entity.id
_entity.type
_entity.pdbx_description
1 polymer ?
#
loop_
_entity_poly.entity_id
_entity_poly.type
_entity_poly.pdbx_seq_one_letter_code
_entity_poly.pdbx_strand_id
1 'polypeptide(L)'
;MSLKTIITASLMVLLLTACKKDAPKPSNPDYIVFGHFYGECMGEGCIEIFKLKEDKLLEDTNDLYPNSKDFYNGHYIQLSEQKFNATKELTSLFPPDLLNETKTVFGSPDAADGGGLYIEYNANGVRKFWLFDQMKGNVPSKYHAFMDKVNEKIQQLQ
;
A
#
# COMPACT_ATOMS: atom_id res chain seq x y z
N MET A 1 9.54 75.06 13.32
CA MET A 1 8.22 74.54 13.74
C MET A 1 7.81 73.50 12.70
N SER A 2 7.66 72.24 13.13
CA SER A 2 7.05 71.06 12.45
C SER A 2 7.45 70.76 10.99
N LEU A 3 8.30 69.77 10.66
CA LEU A 3 8.15 68.30 10.73
C LEU A 3 7.20 67.68 9.68
N LYS A 4 7.75 66.65 8.99
CA LYS A 4 7.13 65.56 8.18
C LYS A 4 6.90 65.90 6.69
N THR A 5 7.23 65.07 5.69
CA THR A 5 7.31 63.60 5.64
C THR A 5 8.25 63.17 4.50
N ILE A 6 9.25 62.33 4.79
CA ILE A 6 10.01 61.57 3.78
C ILE A 6 9.15 60.37 3.42
N ILE A 7 8.71 60.25 2.16
CA ILE A 7 8.06 59.03 1.67
C ILE A 7 9.05 58.34 0.71
N THR A 8 9.84 57.45 1.29
CA THR A 8 10.71 56.52 0.58
C THR A 8 9.82 55.47 -0.09
N ALA A 9 9.64 55.57 -1.41
CA ALA A 9 8.96 54.53 -2.18
C ALA A 9 9.93 53.36 -2.42
N SER A 10 10.06 52.47 -1.43
CA SER A 10 10.71 51.17 -1.62
C SER A 10 9.78 50.25 -2.40
N LEU A 11 10.06 50.10 -3.71
CA LEU A 11 9.41 49.15 -4.60
C LEU A 11 9.89 47.73 -4.25
N MET A 12 9.22 47.09 -3.30
CA MET A 12 9.43 45.69 -2.96
C MET A 12 8.72 44.84 -4.03
N VAL A 13 9.46 44.47 -5.07
CA VAL A 13 9.01 43.46 -6.05
C VAL A 13 9.02 42.11 -5.33
N LEU A 14 7.87 41.74 -4.77
CA LEU A 14 7.58 40.39 -4.29
C LEU A 14 7.52 39.46 -5.51
N LEU A 15 8.66 38.86 -5.84
CA LEU A 15 8.73 37.70 -6.72
C LEU A 15 7.98 36.55 -6.01
N LEU A 16 6.70 36.39 -6.34
CA LEU A 16 5.94 35.19 -6.00
C LEU A 16 6.49 34.04 -6.86
N THR A 17 7.57 33.42 -6.39
CA THR A 17 7.99 32.11 -6.89
C THR A 17 6.94 31.10 -6.43
N ALA A 18 5.94 30.85 -7.27
CA ALA A 18 5.05 29.71 -7.11
C ALA A 18 5.87 28.44 -7.27
N CYS A 19 6.38 27.91 -6.15
CA CYS A 19 6.87 26.55 -6.09
C CYS A 19 5.71 25.64 -6.47
N LYS A 20 5.70 25.15 -7.72
CA LYS A 20 5.04 23.89 -8.03
C LYS A 20 5.78 22.85 -7.20
N LYS A 21 5.20 22.46 -6.06
CA LYS A 21 5.65 21.24 -5.38
C LYS A 21 5.30 20.12 -6.34
N ASP A 22 6.30 19.63 -7.06
CA ASP A 22 6.19 18.34 -7.70
C ASP A 22 5.70 17.36 -6.64
N ALA A 23 4.61 16.66 -6.92
CA ALA A 23 4.15 15.60 -6.04
C ALA A 23 5.35 14.67 -5.80
N PRO A 24 5.68 14.32 -4.55
CA PRO A 24 6.76 13.39 -4.29
C PRO A 24 6.54 12.16 -5.17
N LYS A 25 7.51 11.83 -6.03
CA LYS A 25 7.49 10.52 -6.68
C LYS A 25 7.40 9.49 -5.56
N PRO A 26 6.54 8.46 -5.67
CA PRO A 26 6.50 7.40 -4.70
C PRO A 26 7.92 6.88 -4.51
N SER A 27 8.43 6.93 -3.29
CA SER A 27 9.66 6.23 -2.95
C SER A 27 9.43 4.74 -3.22
N ASN A 28 10.47 4.02 -3.63
CA ASN A 28 10.38 2.56 -3.58
C ASN A 28 10.07 2.16 -2.12
N PRO A 29 9.10 1.29 -1.87
CA PRO A 29 8.81 0.84 -0.52
C PRO A 29 10.02 0.12 0.08
N ASP A 30 10.27 0.33 1.38
CA ASP A 30 11.15 -0.52 2.18
C ASP A 30 10.62 -1.96 2.17
N TYR A 31 9.28 -2.10 2.21
CA TYR A 31 8.58 -3.34 1.95
C TYR A 31 7.11 -3.12 1.60
N ILE A 32 6.52 -4.13 0.98
CA ILE A 32 5.07 -4.32 0.93
C ILE A 32 4.69 -5.62 1.64
N VAL A 33 3.53 -5.65 2.27
CA VAL A 33 2.89 -6.91 2.70
C VAL A 33 1.68 -7.13 1.79
N PHE A 34 1.51 -8.34 1.29
CA PHE A 34 0.38 -8.68 0.43
C PHE A 34 -0.09 -10.09 0.75
N GLY A 35 -1.37 -10.36 0.56
CA GLY A 35 -1.88 -11.70 0.77
C GLY A 35 -3.38 -11.78 0.66
N HIS A 36 -3.92 -12.99 0.71
CA HIS A 36 -5.36 -13.22 0.81
C HIS A 36 -5.72 -13.78 2.18
N PHE A 37 -7.00 -13.66 2.51
CA PHE A 37 -7.58 -14.28 3.69
C PHE A 37 -9.01 -14.70 3.39
N TYR A 38 -9.42 -15.83 3.95
CA TYR A 38 -10.78 -16.36 3.90
C TYR A 38 -11.18 -16.80 5.32
N GLY A 39 -12.35 -16.39 5.79
CA GLY A 39 -12.85 -16.73 7.12
C GLY A 39 -13.44 -18.13 7.21
N GLU A 40 -14.05 -18.58 6.12
CA GLU A 40 -14.65 -19.91 5.97
C GLU A 40 -13.87 -20.70 4.91
N CYS A 41 -12.82 -21.39 5.32
CA CYS A 41 -12.00 -22.24 4.47
C CYS A 41 -11.37 -23.38 5.27
N MET A 42 -10.88 -24.40 4.56
CA MET A 42 -10.28 -25.60 5.15
C MET A 42 -8.88 -25.82 4.57
N GLY A 43 -7.87 -25.90 5.45
CA GLY A 43 -6.47 -26.15 5.07
C GLY A 43 -5.56 -24.94 5.31
N GLU A 44 -4.27 -25.09 4.97
CA GLU A 44 -3.23 -24.06 5.18
C GLU A 44 -3.43 -22.84 4.26
N GLY A 45 -3.95 -23.03 3.04
CA GLY A 45 -4.14 -21.97 2.03
C GLY A 45 -5.29 -20.98 2.30
N CYS A 46 -5.72 -20.90 3.54
CA CYS A 46 -6.81 -20.05 4.01
C CYS A 46 -6.41 -18.59 4.13
N ILE A 47 -5.22 -18.37 4.69
CA ILE A 47 -4.67 -17.07 4.97
C ILE A 47 -3.21 -17.14 4.56
N GLU A 48 -2.87 -16.44 3.49
CA GLU A 48 -1.56 -16.54 2.85
C GLU A 48 -1.01 -15.13 2.74
N ILE A 49 -0.16 -14.75 3.69
CA ILE A 49 0.38 -13.39 3.82
C ILE A 49 1.88 -13.39 3.61
N PHE A 50 2.34 -12.55 2.69
CA PHE A 50 3.73 -12.43 2.31
C PHE A 50 4.25 -11.02 2.56
N LYS A 51 5.54 -10.90 2.88
CA LYS A 51 6.27 -9.64 2.98
C LYS A 51 7.38 -9.62 1.95
N LEU A 52 7.26 -8.69 1.00
CA LEU A 52 8.24 -8.47 -0.05
C LEU A 52 9.10 -7.26 0.29
N LYS A 53 10.41 -7.49 0.40
CA LYS A 53 11.45 -6.47 0.56
C LYS A 53 12.25 -6.34 -0.74
N GLU A 54 13.22 -5.44 -0.76
CA GLU A 54 14.12 -5.23 -1.89
C GLU A 54 14.84 -6.50 -2.36
N ASP A 55 15.26 -7.36 -1.43
CA ASP A 55 16.16 -8.50 -1.69
C ASP A 55 15.57 -9.88 -1.32
N LYS A 56 14.37 -9.92 -0.75
CA LYS A 56 13.76 -11.18 -0.27
C LYS A 56 12.25 -11.14 -0.25
N LEU A 57 11.67 -12.33 -0.40
CA LEU A 57 10.27 -12.62 -0.11
C LEU A 57 10.21 -13.43 1.17
N LEU A 58 9.28 -13.08 2.05
CA LEU A 58 8.99 -13.80 3.28
C LEU A 58 7.53 -14.22 3.30
N GLU A 59 7.23 -15.39 3.85
CA GLU A 59 5.89 -15.91 4.10
C GLU A 59 5.61 -15.83 5.60
N ASP A 60 4.42 -15.40 5.97
CA ASP A 60 3.93 -15.52 7.34
C ASP A 60 3.64 -16.98 7.69
N THR A 61 3.82 -17.36 8.95
CA THR A 61 3.49 -18.72 9.43
C THR A 61 2.47 -18.71 10.58
N ASN A 62 1.87 -17.56 10.89
CA ASN A 62 0.89 -17.46 11.96
C ASN A 62 -0.55 -17.56 11.42
N ASP A 63 -0.74 -17.23 10.15
CA ASP A 63 -2.02 -17.28 9.43
C ASP A 63 -3.12 -16.54 10.16
N LEU A 64 -2.76 -15.38 10.72
CA LEU A 64 -3.71 -14.56 11.47
C LEU A 64 -4.70 -13.91 10.51
N TYR A 65 -5.99 -13.94 10.85
CA TYR A 65 -6.99 -13.20 10.10
C TYR A 65 -6.76 -11.69 10.23
N PRO A 66 -6.58 -10.94 9.12
CA PRO A 66 -6.36 -9.50 9.18
C PRO A 66 -7.55 -8.73 9.76
N ASN A 67 -7.30 -7.73 10.59
CA ASN A 67 -8.33 -6.83 11.10
C ASN A 67 -8.23 -5.43 10.45
N SER A 68 -9.27 -4.62 10.59
CA SER A 68 -9.36 -3.29 9.96
C SER A 68 -8.84 -2.15 10.84
N LYS A 69 -8.31 -2.44 12.04
CA LYS A 69 -7.90 -1.43 13.04
C LYS A 69 -6.40 -1.31 13.17
N ASP A 70 -5.70 -2.44 13.13
CA ASP A 70 -4.28 -2.54 13.39
C ASP A 70 -3.56 -3.16 12.19
N PHE A 71 -2.27 -2.86 12.10
CA PHE A 71 -1.43 -3.47 11.10
C PHE A 71 -1.27 -4.98 11.33
N TYR A 72 -0.97 -5.70 10.25
CA TYR A 72 -0.69 -7.13 10.34
C TYR A 72 0.56 -7.41 11.18
N ASN A 73 0.46 -8.43 12.03
CA ASN A 73 1.52 -8.87 12.91
C ASN A 73 1.90 -10.33 12.61
N GLY A 74 2.71 -10.51 11.57
CA GLY A 74 3.16 -11.82 11.14
C GLY A 74 4.50 -12.27 11.74
N HIS A 75 4.70 -13.58 11.77
CA HIS A 75 5.98 -14.25 11.95
C HIS A 75 6.50 -14.74 10.60
N TYR A 76 7.62 -14.18 10.15
CA TYR A 76 8.03 -14.32 8.76
C TYR A 76 9.22 -15.24 8.58
N ILE A 77 9.08 -16.23 7.69
CA ILE A 77 10.16 -17.09 7.20
C ILE A 77 10.54 -16.71 5.77
N GLN A 78 11.82 -16.78 5.43
CA GLN A 78 12.30 -16.42 4.10
C GLN A 78 12.01 -17.54 3.09
N LEU A 79 11.49 -17.15 1.93
CA LEU A 79 11.26 -18.03 0.80
C LEU A 79 12.44 -18.09 -0.17
N SER A 80 12.36 -19.01 -1.13
CA SER A 80 13.40 -19.21 -2.14
C SER A 80 13.57 -18.00 -3.06
N GLU A 81 14.76 -17.86 -3.63
CA GLU A 81 15.06 -16.82 -4.61
C GLU A 81 14.16 -16.94 -5.86
N GLN A 82 13.77 -18.16 -6.23
CA GLN A 82 12.81 -18.39 -7.32
C GLN A 82 11.45 -17.74 -7.02
N LYS A 83 10.89 -17.95 -5.83
CA LYS A 83 9.63 -17.34 -5.38
C LYS A 83 9.76 -15.81 -5.28
N PHE A 84 10.90 -15.30 -4.81
CA PHE A 84 11.20 -13.86 -4.83
C PHE A 84 11.23 -13.28 -6.26
N ASN A 85 11.94 -13.92 -7.19
CA ASN A 85 12.04 -13.46 -8.56
C ASN A 85 10.69 -13.44 -9.30
N ALA A 86 9.78 -14.36 -8.95
CA ALA A 86 8.43 -14.40 -9.49
C ALA A 86 7.52 -13.25 -9.00
N THR A 87 7.88 -12.59 -7.88
CA THR A 87 6.99 -11.67 -7.15
C THR A 87 7.51 -10.24 -7.05
N LYS A 88 8.83 -10.02 -7.19
CA LYS A 88 9.48 -8.72 -6.97
C LYS A 88 8.89 -7.55 -7.75
N GLU A 89 8.26 -7.80 -8.90
CA GLU A 89 7.58 -6.79 -9.72
C GLU A 89 6.35 -6.15 -9.03
N LEU A 90 5.78 -6.78 -7.99
CA LEU A 90 4.65 -6.18 -7.27
C LEU A 90 4.99 -4.81 -6.66
N THR A 91 6.25 -4.57 -6.30
CA THR A 91 6.71 -3.28 -5.78
C THR A 91 6.56 -2.14 -6.80
N SER A 92 6.86 -2.39 -8.08
CA SER A 92 6.73 -1.39 -9.15
C SER A 92 5.30 -1.25 -9.67
N LEU A 93 4.48 -2.28 -9.48
CA LEU A 93 3.05 -2.28 -9.82
C LEU A 93 2.15 -1.67 -8.74
N PHE A 94 2.72 -1.34 -7.57
CA PHE A 94 1.94 -0.80 -6.45
C PHE A 94 1.22 0.51 -6.86
N PRO A 95 -0.11 0.61 -6.67
CA PRO A 95 -0.87 1.76 -7.16
C PRO A 95 -0.61 2.98 -6.24
N PRO A 96 0.06 4.04 -6.73
CA PRO A 96 0.44 5.17 -5.90
C PRO A 96 -0.75 5.93 -5.33
N ASP A 97 -1.91 5.85 -5.99
CA ASP A 97 -3.18 6.42 -5.52
C ASP A 97 -3.59 5.91 -4.14
N LEU A 98 -3.23 4.66 -3.77
CA LEU A 98 -3.53 4.13 -2.43
C LEU A 98 -2.89 4.99 -1.33
N LEU A 99 -1.72 5.56 -1.59
CA LEU A 99 -1.02 6.41 -0.63
C LEU A 99 -1.80 7.70 -0.32
N ASN A 100 -2.77 8.08 -1.15
CA ASN A 100 -3.62 9.24 -0.93
C ASN A 100 -5.03 8.88 -0.43
N GLU A 101 -5.35 7.60 -0.31
CA GLU A 101 -6.64 7.15 0.21
C GLU A 101 -6.74 7.40 1.73
N THR A 102 -7.90 7.88 2.17
CA THR A 102 -8.23 8.02 3.59
C THR A 102 -8.95 6.79 4.15
N LYS A 103 -9.49 5.95 3.27
CA LYS A 103 -10.14 4.69 3.62
C LYS A 103 -9.08 3.57 3.64
N THR A 104 -9.23 2.66 4.60
CA THR A 104 -8.42 1.44 4.72
C THR A 104 -9.20 0.18 4.33
N VAL A 105 -10.49 0.30 3.97
CA VAL A 105 -11.33 -0.82 3.55
C VAL A 105 -12.07 -0.44 2.28
N PHE A 106 -11.98 -1.29 1.25
CA PHE A 106 -12.69 -1.16 -0.02
C PHE A 106 -13.60 -2.36 -0.25
N GLY A 107 -14.90 -2.09 -0.39
CA GLY A 107 -15.93 -3.13 -0.46
C GLY A 107 -16.26 -3.73 0.90
N SER A 108 -16.60 -5.02 0.94
CA SER A 108 -16.87 -5.77 2.15
C SER A 108 -16.02 -7.06 2.18
N PRO A 109 -14.72 -6.96 2.48
CA PRO A 109 -13.82 -8.11 2.48
C PRO A 109 -14.38 -9.28 3.29
N ASP A 110 -14.35 -10.45 2.67
CA ASP A 110 -14.80 -11.73 3.23
C ASP A 110 -16.29 -11.80 3.62
N ALA A 111 -17.10 -10.84 3.19
CA ALA A 111 -18.55 -10.98 3.28
C ALA A 111 -19.05 -12.06 2.31
N ALA A 112 -20.00 -12.88 2.79
CA ALA A 112 -20.53 -14.03 2.06
C ALA A 112 -19.41 -14.98 1.57
N ASP A 113 -18.42 -15.21 2.41
CA ASP A 113 -17.29 -16.13 2.21
C ASP A 113 -16.44 -15.81 0.97
N GLY A 114 -16.47 -14.55 0.52
CA GLY A 114 -15.76 -14.11 -0.69
C GLY A 114 -14.25 -13.92 -0.52
N GLY A 115 -13.74 -13.98 0.70
CA GLY A 115 -12.36 -13.62 1.04
C GLY A 115 -12.05 -12.14 0.89
N GLY A 116 -10.81 -11.80 1.25
CA GLY A 116 -10.26 -10.46 1.09
C GLY A 116 -8.78 -10.48 0.74
N LEU A 117 -8.26 -9.33 0.31
CA LEU A 117 -6.83 -9.08 0.18
C LEU A 117 -6.35 -8.15 1.27
N TYR A 118 -5.26 -8.52 1.92
CA TYR A 118 -4.50 -7.63 2.80
C TYR A 118 -3.37 -7.00 2.00
N ILE A 119 -3.28 -5.67 1.99
CA ILE A 119 -2.19 -4.93 1.34
C ILE A 119 -1.60 -3.94 2.34
N GLU A 120 -0.29 -3.90 2.44
CA GLU A 120 0.44 -2.95 3.28
C GLU A 120 1.62 -2.36 2.52
N TYR A 121 1.91 -1.11 2.81
CA TYR A 121 3.02 -0.37 2.25
C TYR A 121 3.82 0.29 3.38
N ASN A 122 5.13 0.17 3.31
CA ASN A 122 6.05 0.90 4.18
C ASN A 122 7.14 1.58 3.36
N ALA A 123 7.33 2.88 3.57
CA ALA A 123 8.48 3.59 3.05
C ALA A 123 8.90 4.71 3.98
N ASN A 124 10.20 4.79 4.28
CA ASN A 124 10.78 5.84 5.12
C ASN A 124 10.07 5.96 6.48
N GLY A 125 9.68 4.82 7.06
CA GLY A 125 8.96 4.75 8.34
C GLY A 125 7.46 5.09 8.26
N VAL A 126 6.93 5.52 7.11
CA VAL A 126 5.49 5.71 6.91
C VAL A 126 4.86 4.38 6.52
N ARG A 127 3.95 3.88 7.36
CA ARG A 127 3.24 2.61 7.18
C ARG A 127 1.76 2.86 6.91
N LYS A 128 1.18 2.18 5.91
CA LYS A 128 -0.26 2.20 5.59
C LYS A 128 -0.72 0.81 5.19
N PHE A 129 -1.98 0.48 5.45
CA PHE A 129 -2.58 -0.78 5.05
C PHE A 129 -4.00 -0.61 4.53
N TRP A 130 -4.45 -1.58 3.75
CA TRP A 130 -5.76 -1.65 3.15
C TRP A 130 -6.27 -3.09 3.10
N LEU A 131 -7.58 -3.24 3.28
CA LEU A 131 -8.32 -4.46 3.02
C LEU A 131 -9.15 -4.26 1.76
N PHE A 132 -9.06 -5.19 0.83
CA PHE A 132 -9.87 -5.20 -0.38
C PHE A 132 -10.81 -6.39 -0.39
N ASP A 133 -12.04 -6.14 -0.79
CA ASP A 133 -12.98 -7.17 -1.21
C ASP A 133 -12.47 -7.85 -2.49
N GLN A 134 -12.50 -9.18 -2.54
CA GLN A 134 -12.14 -9.94 -3.73
C GLN A 134 -13.12 -9.71 -4.89
N MET A 135 -14.38 -9.35 -4.59
CA MET A 135 -15.35 -8.96 -5.61
C MET A 135 -14.99 -7.58 -6.17
N LYS A 136 -14.31 -7.56 -7.32
CA LYS A 136 -13.89 -6.33 -8.02
C LYS A 136 -15.02 -5.30 -8.21
N GLY A 137 -16.26 -5.74 -8.38
CA GLY A 137 -17.42 -4.83 -8.46
C GLY A 137 -17.61 -3.91 -7.26
N ASN A 138 -17.09 -4.30 -6.08
CA ASN A 138 -17.16 -3.54 -4.83
C ASN A 138 -15.94 -2.65 -4.60
N VAL A 139 -14.93 -2.72 -5.48
CA VAL A 139 -13.66 -1.99 -5.38
C VAL A 139 -13.54 -0.98 -6.54
N PRO A 140 -13.00 0.23 -6.33
CA PRO A 140 -12.70 1.15 -7.42
C PRO A 140 -11.85 0.52 -8.53
N SER A 141 -12.27 0.68 -9.80
CA SER A 141 -11.66 0.03 -10.96
C SER A 141 -10.17 0.32 -11.15
N LYS A 142 -9.68 1.46 -10.66
CA LYS A 142 -8.26 1.82 -10.66
C LYS A 142 -7.36 0.82 -9.90
N TYR A 143 -7.92 -0.01 -9.02
CA TYR A 143 -7.16 -1.00 -8.25
C TYR A 143 -7.23 -2.42 -8.81
N HIS A 144 -8.12 -2.68 -9.77
CA HIS A 144 -8.40 -4.03 -10.27
C HIS A 144 -7.17 -4.73 -10.86
N ALA A 145 -6.39 -4.01 -11.66
CA ALA A 145 -5.18 -4.59 -12.26
C ALA A 145 -4.14 -5.01 -11.20
N PHE A 146 -4.01 -4.23 -10.13
CA PHE A 146 -3.12 -4.58 -9.02
C PHE A 146 -3.65 -5.77 -8.23
N MET A 147 -4.96 -5.82 -7.95
CA MET A 147 -5.60 -6.98 -7.30
C MET A 147 -5.40 -8.27 -8.10
N ASP A 148 -5.61 -8.21 -9.42
CA ASP A 148 -5.40 -9.37 -10.31
C ASP A 148 -3.94 -9.85 -10.23
N LYS A 149 -2.97 -8.93 -10.20
CA LYS A 149 -1.55 -9.24 -10.06
C LYS A 149 -1.20 -9.83 -8.69
N VAL A 150 -1.78 -9.32 -7.60
CA VAL A 150 -1.60 -9.90 -6.26
C VAL A 150 -2.11 -11.33 -6.20
N ASN A 151 -3.34 -11.58 -6.67
CA ASN A 151 -3.92 -12.93 -6.71
C ASN A 151 -3.09 -13.88 -7.59
N GLU A 152 -2.64 -13.42 -8.76
CA GLU A 152 -1.73 -14.19 -9.63
C GLU A 152 -0.46 -14.62 -8.89
N LYS A 153 0.14 -13.72 -8.10
CA LYS A 153 1.36 -14.02 -7.35
C LYS A 153 1.10 -14.97 -6.20
N ILE A 154 0.01 -14.81 -5.46
CA ILE A 154 -0.34 -15.74 -4.37
C ILE A 154 -0.52 -17.15 -4.93
N GLN A 155 -1.22 -17.31 -6.05
CA GLN A 155 -1.38 -18.61 -6.70
C GLN A 155 -0.05 -19.25 -7.14
N GLN A 156 0.95 -18.45 -7.51
CA GLN A 156 2.29 -18.96 -7.89
C GLN A 156 3.16 -19.35 -6.68
N LEU A 157 2.78 -18.91 -5.47
CA LEU A 157 3.53 -19.15 -4.25
C LEU A 157 3.05 -20.38 -3.48
N GLN A 158 1.85 -20.88 -3.77
CA GLN A 158 1.29 -22.15 -3.27
C GLN A 158 1.87 -23.33 -4.05
#